data_AF-A0A538D2E8-F1
#
_entry.id   AF-A0A538D2E8-F1
#
_cell.length_a   1.000
_cell.length_b   1.000
_cell.length_c   1.000
_cell.angle_alpha   90.00
_cell.angle_beta   90.00
_cell.angle_gamma   90.00
#
_symmetry.space_group_name_H-M   'P 1'
#
loop_
_entity.id
_entity.type
_entity.pdbx_description
1 polymer ?
#
loop_
_entity_poly.entity_id
_entity_poly.type
_entity_poly.pdbx_seq_one_letter_code
_entity_poly.pdbx_strand_id
1 'polypeptide(L)'
;MSIRPFAIVLVAAALGLTGAAPSSSKTIPPTIRTQPTFFISGHGWGHGLGMSQYGAYGYAQHGWTYDRILKHYYTGTTIGQAPVSRVRVLLLDSKKATIASKLPFQVVDATGSKHALDAGSYAVGPGFKYTDPTNSQAKPTALPYPLEFRPGATALSLNG
;
A
#
# COMPACT_ATOMS: atom_id res chain seq x y z
N MET A 1 -15.43 -21.00 -75.10
CA MET A 1 -16.28 -22.19 -75.21
C MET A 1 -17.54 -21.95 -74.39
N SER A 2 -18.69 -22.01 -75.05
CA SER A 2 -20.07 -22.00 -74.51
C SER A 2 -20.66 -20.70 -73.96
N ILE A 3 -21.43 -20.02 -74.83
CA ILE A 3 -22.53 -19.12 -74.50
C ILE A 3 -23.77 -19.99 -74.23
N ARG A 4 -24.57 -19.75 -73.19
CA ARG A 4 -26.00 -20.12 -73.15
C ARG A 4 -26.86 -19.18 -72.29
N PRO A 5 -28.15 -18.97 -72.66
CA PRO A 5 -28.81 -17.66 -72.63
C PRO A 5 -30.19 -17.63 -71.92
N PHE A 6 -30.90 -16.49 -71.99
CA PHE A 6 -32.34 -16.28 -71.69
C PHE A 6 -32.75 -16.34 -70.20
N ALA A 7 -33.73 -15.59 -69.68
CA ALA A 7 -34.87 -14.90 -70.29
C ALA A 7 -35.32 -13.70 -69.42
N ILE A 8 -35.87 -12.68 -70.08
CA ILE A 8 -36.72 -11.65 -69.46
C ILE A 8 -38.14 -12.18 -69.49
N VAL A 9 -38.85 -12.18 -68.35
CA VAL A 9 -40.31 -12.24 -68.31
C VAL A 9 -40.83 -11.21 -67.29
N LEU A 10 -41.60 -10.27 -67.83
CA LEU A 10 -42.44 -9.28 -67.18
C LEU A 10 -43.63 -9.92 -66.47
N VAL A 11 -43.95 -9.50 -65.26
CA VAL A 11 -45.34 -9.55 -64.74
C VAL A 11 -45.67 -8.26 -64.00
N ALA A 12 -46.78 -7.67 -64.43
CA ALA A 12 -47.41 -6.44 -63.97
C ALA A 12 -48.00 -6.56 -62.56
N ALA A 13 -48.23 -5.42 -61.89
CA ALA A 13 -49.59 -4.93 -61.62
C ALA A 13 -49.66 -3.88 -60.50
N ALA A 14 -50.57 -2.93 -60.75
CA ALA A 14 -51.43 -2.22 -59.81
C ALA A 14 -50.85 -1.05 -58.99
N LEU A 15 -51.30 0.13 -59.41
CA LEU A 15 -51.42 1.36 -58.64
C LEU A 15 -52.13 1.12 -57.31
N GLY A 16 -51.47 1.52 -56.22
CA GLY A 16 -52.10 1.90 -54.97
C GLY A 16 -51.39 3.14 -54.45
N LEU A 17 -51.98 4.32 -54.65
CA LEU A 17 -51.53 5.54 -53.98
C LEU A 17 -51.92 5.46 -52.50
N THR A 18 -50.99 5.03 -51.64
CA THR A 18 -51.02 5.38 -50.22
C THR A 18 -49.88 6.39 -49.99
N GLY A 19 -50.26 7.65 -49.80
CA GLY A 19 -49.30 8.71 -49.50
C GLY A 19 -48.74 8.55 -48.10
N ALA A 20 -47.63 7.84 -47.96
CA ALA A 20 -46.72 8.00 -46.83
C ALA A 20 -45.69 9.06 -47.24
N ALA A 21 -45.71 10.22 -46.59
CA ALA A 21 -44.66 11.22 -46.78
C ALA A 21 -43.29 10.58 -46.50
N PRO A 22 -42.28 10.75 -47.38
CA PRO A 22 -40.94 10.30 -47.04
C PRO A 22 -40.47 11.11 -45.83
N SER A 23 -40.33 10.44 -44.69
CA SER A 23 -39.58 10.98 -43.57
C SER A 23 -38.13 11.01 -44.02
N SER A 24 -37.68 12.15 -44.56
CA SER A 24 -36.28 12.43 -44.79
C SER A 24 -35.56 12.37 -43.45
N SER A 25 -35.08 11.20 -43.05
CA SER A 25 -34.09 11.09 -42.00
C SER A 25 -32.85 11.80 -42.52
N LYS A 26 -32.67 13.05 -42.09
CA LYS A 26 -31.42 13.77 -42.31
C LYS A 26 -30.33 12.95 -41.65
N THR A 27 -29.60 12.16 -42.44
CA THR A 27 -28.40 11.47 -42.00
C THR A 27 -27.43 12.55 -41.57
N ILE A 28 -27.35 12.78 -40.26
CA ILE A 28 -26.32 13.62 -39.68
C ILE A 28 -25.04 12.80 -39.88
N PRO A 29 -24.07 13.26 -40.70
CA PRO A 29 -22.79 12.59 -40.78
C PRO A 29 -22.24 12.48 -39.35
N PRO A 30 -21.66 11.33 -38.96
CA PRO A 30 -21.07 11.22 -37.63
C PRO A 30 -20.02 12.33 -37.52
N THR A 31 -20.30 13.34 -36.71
CA THR A 31 -19.31 14.32 -36.33
C THR A 31 -18.25 13.57 -35.53
N ILE A 32 -17.17 13.15 -36.19
CA ILE A 32 -15.97 12.68 -35.50
C ILE A 32 -15.44 13.88 -34.74
N ARG A 33 -15.83 13.98 -33.47
CA ARG A 33 -15.20 14.86 -32.51
C ARG A 33 -13.82 14.28 -32.24
N THR A 34 -12.83 14.65 -33.05
CA THR A 34 -11.43 14.53 -32.65
C THR A 34 -11.22 15.46 -31.46
N GLN A 35 -11.47 14.94 -30.27
CA GLN A 35 -11.16 15.67 -29.05
C GLN A 35 -9.65 15.91 -29.04
N PRO A 36 -9.18 17.15 -28.78
CA PRO A 36 -7.76 17.41 -28.66
C PRO A 36 -7.18 16.51 -27.58
N THR A 37 -6.23 15.66 -27.98
CA THR A 37 -5.54 14.75 -27.06
C THR A 37 -4.27 15.44 -26.58
N PHE A 38 -4.16 15.63 -25.26
CA PHE A 38 -2.93 16.13 -24.65
C PHE A 38 -2.10 14.94 -24.18
N PHE A 39 -0.88 14.82 -24.70
CA PHE A 39 0.12 13.90 -24.17
C PHE A 39 1.04 14.66 -23.23
N ILE A 40 0.99 14.31 -21.95
CA ILE A 40 1.86 14.90 -20.92
C ILE A 40 2.89 13.85 -20.54
N SER A 41 4.16 14.14 -20.82
CA SER A 41 5.29 13.33 -20.37
C SER A 41 6.00 14.04 -19.22
N GLY A 42 6.29 13.30 -18.16
CA GLY A 42 6.98 13.78 -16.97
C GLY A 42 7.84 12.67 -16.37
N HIS A 43 8.69 13.04 -15.42
CA HIS A 43 9.61 12.13 -14.74
C HIS A 43 9.51 12.31 -13.22
N GLY A 44 9.89 11.28 -12.47
CA GLY A 44 9.80 11.28 -11.01
C GLY A 44 8.41 10.91 -10.49
N TRP A 45 8.36 10.44 -9.24
CA TRP A 45 7.12 10.09 -8.57
C TRP A 45 7.11 10.69 -7.16
N GLY A 46 6.28 11.71 -6.96
CA GLY A 46 6.16 12.45 -5.70
C GLY A 46 6.32 13.96 -5.87
N HIS A 47 6.25 14.67 -4.75
CA HIS A 47 6.29 16.14 -4.71
C HIS A 47 7.71 16.73 -4.82
N GLY A 48 8.75 15.89 -4.95
CA GLY A 48 10.13 16.32 -5.24
C GLY A 48 10.88 17.02 -4.10
N LEU A 49 10.38 16.98 -2.86
CA LEU A 49 11.02 17.63 -1.70
C LEU A 49 11.52 16.59 -0.69
N GLY A 50 12.68 16.86 -0.10
CA GLY A 50 13.29 15.99 0.90
C GLY A 50 13.97 14.76 0.30
N MET A 51 13.80 13.61 0.94
CA MET A 51 14.50 12.38 0.60
C MET A 51 13.79 11.56 -0.49
N SER A 52 14.49 11.30 -1.59
CA SER A 52 14.06 10.29 -2.57
C SER A 52 14.25 8.89 -2.00
N GLN A 53 13.18 8.10 -1.91
CA GLN A 53 13.24 6.72 -1.40
C GLN A 53 14.14 5.84 -2.27
N TYR A 54 14.00 5.92 -3.60
CA TYR A 54 14.85 5.18 -4.53
C TYR A 54 16.31 5.67 -4.51
N GLY A 55 16.53 6.98 -4.33
CA GLY A 55 17.87 7.52 -4.19
C GLY A 55 18.56 7.07 -2.89
N ALA A 56 17.83 7.10 -1.76
CA ALA A 56 18.30 6.56 -0.48
C ALA A 56 18.63 5.06 -0.57
N TYR A 57 17.77 4.28 -1.24
CA TYR A 57 18.04 2.87 -1.53
C TYR A 57 19.31 2.69 -2.36
N GLY A 58 19.48 3.47 -3.44
CA GLY A 58 20.70 3.46 -4.25
C GLY A 58 21.96 3.79 -3.44
N TYR A 59 21.92 4.84 -2.61
CA TYR A 59 23.04 5.17 -1.72
C TYR A 59 23.35 4.03 -0.74
N ALA A 60 22.33 3.41 -0.15
CA ALA A 60 22.51 2.27 0.75
C ALA A 60 23.16 1.07 0.03
N GLN A 61 22.77 0.78 -1.22
CA GLN A 61 23.42 -0.25 -2.04
C GLN A 61 24.89 0.05 -2.33
N HIS A 62 25.28 1.34 -2.34
CA HIS A 62 26.67 1.79 -2.45
C HIS A 62 27.35 1.99 -1.09
N GLY A 63 26.80 1.42 -0.02
CA GLY A 63 27.42 1.37 1.31
C GLY A 63 27.31 2.66 2.13
N TRP A 64 26.45 3.61 1.74
CA TRP A 64 26.21 4.77 2.58
C TRP A 64 25.40 4.39 3.83
N THR A 65 25.84 4.87 4.98
CA THR A 65 25.12 4.74 6.24
C THR A 65 23.90 5.66 6.27
N TYR A 66 22.90 5.33 7.09
CA TYR A 66 21.66 6.11 7.18
C TYR A 66 21.92 7.59 7.53
N ASP A 67 22.89 7.87 8.40
CA ASP A 67 23.21 9.23 8.83
C ASP A 67 23.81 10.06 7.68
N ARG A 68 24.62 9.42 6.83
CA ARG A 68 25.19 10.06 5.63
C ARG A 68 24.10 10.36 4.60
N ILE A 69 23.18 9.41 4.39
CA ILE A 69 22.03 9.58 3.48
C ILE A 69 21.15 10.74 3.96
N LEU A 70 20.80 10.76 5.25
CA LEU A 70 19.97 11.84 5.81
C LEU A 70 20.64 13.21 5.70
N LYS A 71 21.93 13.32 6.03
CA LYS A 71 22.69 14.58 5.89
C LYS A 71 22.76 15.07 4.45
N HIS A 72 22.77 14.16 3.47
CA HIS A 72 22.74 14.52 2.05
C HIS A 72 21.40 15.11 1.61
N TYR A 73 20.29 14.52 2.03
CA TYR A 73 18.95 15.03 1.67
C TYR A 73 18.48 16.20 2.53
N TYR A 74 18.97 16.31 3.76
CA TYR A 74 18.55 17.29 4.75
C TYR A 74 19.76 18.06 5.27
N THR A 75 20.28 18.97 4.46
CA THR A 75 21.44 19.80 4.80
C THR A 75 21.18 20.67 6.02
N GLY A 76 22.15 20.75 6.94
CA GLY A 76 22.03 21.54 8.18
C GLY A 76 21.23 20.88 9.30
N THR A 77 20.82 19.62 9.13
CA THR A 77 20.14 18.87 10.19
C THR A 77 21.11 18.06 11.06
N THR A 78 20.70 17.80 12.30
CA THR A 78 21.41 16.95 13.24
C THR A 78 20.53 15.77 13.65
N ILE A 79 21.14 14.59 13.83
CA ILE A 79 20.45 13.41 14.33
C ILE A 79 20.51 13.43 15.85
N GLY A 80 19.37 13.24 16.49
CA GLY A 80 19.26 13.22 17.95
C GLY A 80 18.12 12.33 18.41
N GLN A 81 18.01 12.17 19.73
CA GLN A 81 16.91 11.44 20.33
C GLN A 81 15.63 12.30 20.23
N ALA A 82 14.58 11.73 19.65
CA ALA A 82 13.28 12.36 19.61
C ALA A 82 12.52 12.10 20.93
N PRO A 83 11.77 13.07 21.48
CA PRO A 83 10.93 12.87 22.66
C PRO A 83 9.66 12.10 22.28
N VAL A 84 9.80 10.85 21.84
CA VAL A 84 8.69 10.00 21.43
C VAL A 84 8.12 9.27 22.64
N SER A 85 6.86 9.53 22.96
CA SER A 85 6.16 8.83 24.05
C SER A 85 5.54 7.50 23.61
N ARG A 86 5.32 7.32 22.31
CA ARG A 86 4.68 6.12 21.74
C ARG A 86 5.10 5.90 20.29
N VAL A 87 5.55 4.68 19.98
CA VAL A 87 5.88 4.24 18.64
C VAL A 87 4.91 3.12 18.24
N ARG A 88 4.26 3.25 17.09
CA ARG A 88 3.47 2.18 16.49
C ARG A 88 4.31 1.48 15.43
N VAL A 89 4.43 0.17 15.55
CA VAL A 89 5.18 -0.66 14.60
C VAL A 89 4.19 -1.64 13.99
N LEU A 90 4.02 -1.56 12.67
CA LEU A 90 3.29 -2.57 11.92
C LEU A 90 4.28 -3.68 11.54
N LEU A 91 3.97 -4.92 11.91
CA LEU A 91 4.76 -6.09 11.55
C LEU A 91 4.01 -6.90 10.50
N LEU A 92 4.74 -7.31 9.46
CA LEU A 92 4.27 -8.32 8.51
C LEU A 92 4.31 -9.70 9.18
N ASP A 93 3.47 -10.62 8.72
CA ASP A 93 3.34 -11.96 9.34
C ASP A 93 4.65 -12.77 9.37
N SER A 94 5.55 -12.50 8.43
CA SER A 94 6.86 -13.16 8.32
C SER A 94 7.98 -12.46 9.09
N LYS A 95 7.69 -11.35 9.80
CA LYS A 95 8.70 -10.53 10.48
C LYS A 95 8.49 -10.54 11.99
N LYS A 96 9.60 -10.32 12.70
CA LYS A 96 9.65 -10.17 14.15
C LYS A 96 10.40 -8.89 14.48
N ALA A 97 10.03 -8.26 15.58
CA ALA A 97 10.78 -7.20 16.22
C ALA A 97 11.21 -7.66 17.61
N THR A 98 12.32 -7.14 18.12
CA THR A 98 12.81 -7.44 19.46
C THR A 98 12.54 -6.24 20.36
N ILE A 99 11.85 -6.45 21.47
CA ILE A 99 11.65 -5.44 22.52
C ILE A 99 12.50 -5.84 23.72
N ALA A 100 13.34 -4.93 24.21
CA ALA A 100 14.19 -5.19 25.36
C ALA A 100 14.11 -4.09 26.41
N SER A 101 14.37 -4.48 27.67
CA SER A 101 14.43 -3.58 28.81
C SER A 101 15.39 -4.11 29.87
N LYS A 102 16.09 -3.21 30.56
CA LYS A 102 16.98 -3.55 31.69
C LYS A 102 16.24 -3.77 33.01
N LEU A 103 14.98 -3.31 33.11
CA LEU A 103 14.12 -3.48 34.28
C LEU A 103 12.77 -4.06 33.85
N PRO A 104 12.01 -4.67 34.78
CA PRO A 104 10.67 -5.17 34.49
C PRO A 104 9.78 -4.11 33.85
N PHE A 105 8.94 -4.55 32.92
CA PHE A 105 8.05 -3.70 32.12
C PHE A 105 6.72 -4.42 31.87
N GLN A 106 5.80 -3.80 31.14
CA GLN A 106 4.45 -4.35 30.96
C GLN A 106 4.09 -4.49 29.49
N VAL A 107 3.29 -5.51 29.18
CA VAL A 107 2.56 -5.61 27.92
C VAL A 107 1.07 -5.53 28.20
N VAL A 108 0.38 -4.68 27.44
CA VAL A 108 -1.07 -4.53 27.47
C VAL A 108 -1.62 -5.12 26.18
N ASP A 109 -2.57 -6.04 26.30
CA ASP A 109 -3.20 -6.68 25.16
C ASP A 109 -4.39 -5.87 24.62
N ALA A 110 -5.02 -6.36 23.55
CA ALA A 110 -6.17 -5.72 22.92
C ALA A 110 -7.38 -5.55 23.85
N THR A 111 -7.49 -6.38 24.88
CA THR A 111 -8.58 -6.30 25.88
C THR A 111 -8.30 -5.27 26.96
N GLY A 112 -7.08 -4.70 27.00
CA GLY A 112 -6.62 -3.81 28.05
C GLY A 112 -6.03 -4.54 29.26
N SER A 113 -5.96 -5.88 29.24
CA SER A 113 -5.35 -6.65 30.33
C SER A 113 -3.84 -6.41 30.35
N LYS A 114 -3.31 -6.16 31.55
CA LYS A 114 -1.89 -5.88 31.76
C LYS A 114 -1.17 -7.14 32.21
N HIS A 115 -0.04 -7.40 31.59
CA HIS A 115 0.81 -8.55 31.89
C HIS A 115 2.23 -8.07 32.18
N ALA A 116 2.82 -8.56 33.27
CA ALA A 116 4.16 -8.17 33.69
C ALA A 116 5.21 -8.97 32.92
N LEU A 117 6.29 -8.30 32.48
CA LEU A 117 7.44 -8.92 31.85
C LEU A 117 8.68 -8.57 32.67
N ASP A 118 9.54 -9.56 32.88
CA ASP A 118 10.83 -9.35 33.53
C ASP A 118 11.77 -8.52 32.65
N ALA A 119 12.86 -8.06 33.24
CA ALA A 119 13.97 -7.50 32.49
C ALA A 119 14.52 -8.54 31.51
N GLY A 120 14.70 -8.16 30.25
CA GLY A 120 15.09 -9.10 29.21
C GLY A 120 14.81 -8.60 27.81
N SER A 121 14.95 -9.51 26.86
CA SER A 121 14.77 -9.27 25.43
C SER A 121 13.76 -10.27 24.86
N TYR A 122 12.70 -9.76 24.22
CA TYR A 122 11.56 -10.55 23.78
C TYR A 122 11.31 -10.34 22.28
N ALA A 123 11.25 -11.44 21.53
CA ALA A 123 10.93 -11.42 20.11
C ALA A 123 9.41 -11.40 19.90
N VAL A 124 8.89 -10.27 19.41
CA VAL A 124 7.48 -10.00 19.15
C VAL A 124 7.18 -10.15 17.65
N GLY A 125 6.13 -10.89 17.33
CA GLY A 125 5.62 -11.15 15.98
C GLY A 125 4.43 -12.09 16.11
N PRO A 126 3.73 -12.50 15.04
CA PRO A 126 2.41 -13.17 15.12
C PRO A 126 2.31 -14.36 16.08
N GLY A 127 3.41 -15.08 16.30
CA GLY A 127 3.52 -16.19 17.25
C GLY A 127 4.02 -15.82 18.66
N PHE A 128 4.02 -14.54 19.04
CA PHE A 128 4.43 -14.12 20.39
C PHE A 128 3.56 -14.80 21.43
N LYS A 129 4.21 -15.48 22.37
CA LYS A 129 3.56 -16.12 23.51
C LYS A 129 4.09 -15.47 24.78
N TYR A 130 3.16 -14.99 25.59
CA TYR A 130 3.43 -14.52 26.92
C TYR A 130 3.54 -15.71 27.87
N THR A 131 4.58 -15.68 28.71
CA THR A 131 4.72 -16.59 29.86
C THR A 131 4.77 -15.72 31.10
N ASP A 132 3.91 -16.02 32.07
CA ASP A 132 3.85 -15.26 33.32
C ASP A 132 5.14 -15.45 34.13
N PRO A 133 5.93 -14.39 34.37
CA PRO A 133 7.17 -14.51 35.12
C PRO A 133 6.96 -14.85 36.60
N THR A 134 5.77 -14.57 37.15
CA THR A 134 5.46 -14.79 38.58
C THR A 134 5.10 -16.25 38.90
N ASN A 135 4.81 -17.06 37.89
CA ASN A 135 4.43 -18.45 38.04
C ASN A 135 5.37 -19.36 37.24
N SER A 136 6.27 -20.05 37.94
CA SER A 136 7.27 -20.95 37.34
C SER A 136 6.68 -22.15 36.58
N GLN A 137 5.36 -22.38 36.66
CA GLN A 137 4.64 -23.44 35.93
C GLN A 137 3.72 -22.88 34.83
N ALA A 138 3.73 -21.57 34.58
CA ALA A 138 2.86 -20.95 33.59
C ALA A 138 3.15 -21.45 32.17
N LYS A 139 2.09 -21.86 31.46
CA LYS A 139 2.18 -22.27 30.06
C LYS A 139 2.23 -21.03 29.15
N PRO A 140 3.06 -21.03 28.09
CA PRO A 140 3.08 -19.95 27.11
C PRO A 140 1.70 -19.76 26.44
N THR A 141 1.14 -18.56 26.55
CA THR A 141 -0.21 -18.20 26.08
C THR A 141 -0.15 -17.08 25.06
N ALA A 142 -0.95 -17.18 23.99
CA ALA A 142 -1.03 -16.12 22.98
C ALA A 142 -1.91 -14.97 23.48
N LEU A 143 -1.43 -13.74 23.35
CA LEU A 143 -2.18 -12.53 23.70
C LEU A 143 -2.88 -11.95 22.46
N PRO A 144 -4.09 -11.39 22.60
CA PRO A 144 -4.79 -10.75 21.49
C PRO A 144 -4.09 -9.45 21.07
N TYR A 145 -3.95 -9.25 19.76
CA TYR A 145 -3.35 -8.05 19.15
C TYR A 145 -4.37 -6.90 19.02
N PRO A 146 -3.93 -5.63 19.06
CA PRO A 146 -2.54 -5.16 19.14
C PRO A 146 -1.95 -5.24 20.54
N LEU A 147 -0.62 -5.37 20.61
CA LEU A 147 0.13 -5.35 21.86
C LEU A 147 0.76 -3.97 22.09
N GLU A 148 0.57 -3.39 23.27
CA GLU A 148 1.23 -2.16 23.70
C GLU A 148 2.25 -2.49 24.80
N PHE A 149 3.53 -2.27 24.50
CA PHE A 149 4.60 -2.41 25.48
C PHE A 149 4.80 -1.08 26.20
N ARG A 150 4.69 -1.10 27.53
CA ARG A 150 4.85 0.07 28.39
C ARG A 150 6.18 -0.03 29.15
N PRO A 151 7.05 1.00 29.08
CA PRO A 151 8.28 1.02 29.85
C PRO A 151 7.96 0.98 31.35
N GLY A 152 8.85 0.33 32.11
CA GLY A 152 8.89 0.46 33.57
C GLY A 152 9.72 1.68 33.97
N ALA A 153 10.62 1.50 34.93
CA ALA A 153 11.53 2.56 35.38
C ALA A 153 12.68 2.87 34.38
N THR A 154 12.82 2.10 33.30
CA THR A 154 13.80 2.34 32.22
C THR A 154 13.11 2.31 30.87
N ALA A 155 13.70 3.00 29.90
CA ALA A 155 13.26 3.00 28.52
C ALA A 155 13.31 1.59 27.90
N LEU A 156 12.36 1.31 27.00
CA LEU A 156 12.37 0.14 26.14
C LEU A 156 13.28 0.40 24.94
N SER A 157 13.99 -0.63 24.49
CA SER A 157 14.74 -0.63 23.24
C SER A 157 14.08 -1.53 22.20
N LEU A 158 14.24 -1.18 20.93
CA LEU A 158 13.65 -1.87 19.78
C LEU A 158 14.77 -2.31 18.83
N ASN A 159 14.96 -3.61 18.69
CA ASN A 159 16.00 -4.25 17.87
C ASN A 159 17.45 -3.95 18.25
N GLY A 160 17.72 -3.70 19.54
CA GLY A 160 19.04 -3.33 20.07
C GLY A 160 19.03 -1.90 20.57
#